data_AF-A0A9W7FM55-F1
#
_entry.id   AF-A0A9W7FM55-F1
#
_cell.length_a   1.000
_cell.length_b   1.000
_cell.length_c   1.000
_cell.angle_alpha   90.00
_cell.angle_beta   90.00
_cell.angle_gamma   90.00
#
_symmetry.space_group_name_H-M   'P 1'
#
loop_
_entity.id
_entity.type
_entity.pdbx_description
1 polymer ?
#
loop_
_entity_poly.entity_id
_entity_poly.type
_entity_poly.pdbx_seq_one_letter_code
_entity_poly.pdbx_strand_id
1 'polypeptide(L)'
;MKSFAIVLLVFLILSLVKAGSDGGKEVSESGDGKVGGSGVVFYICEASNEELVGAFSHTHFVDDAPVWTNEEGMGIWRHFGYWYIGDYGEWPPVTFYRCVVGCEQGREEPPLEGFKNKKGYEGGPIKLQLEPCGEEKEL
;
A
#
# COMPACT_ATOMS: atom_id res chain seq x y z
N MET A 1 -50.84 -17.32 11.58
CA MET A 1 -50.45 -17.24 10.15
C MET A 1 -50.60 -15.78 9.70
N LYS A 2 -49.52 -14.99 9.79
CA LYS A 2 -49.45 -13.58 9.38
C LYS A 2 -48.13 -13.41 8.63
N SER A 3 -48.11 -13.63 7.32
CA SER A 3 -46.92 -13.46 6.48
C SER A 3 -47.33 -13.34 5.03
N PHE A 4 -47.85 -12.19 4.58
CA PHE A 4 -47.99 -11.91 3.14
C PHE A 4 -47.87 -10.43 2.74
N ALA A 5 -47.57 -9.51 3.66
CA ALA A 5 -47.63 -8.07 3.35
C ALA A 5 -46.28 -7.42 2.95
N ILE A 6 -45.13 -8.08 3.13
CA ILE A 6 -43.81 -7.42 2.99
C ILE A 6 -43.21 -7.59 1.58
N VAL A 7 -43.71 -8.54 0.79
CA VAL A 7 -43.10 -8.90 -0.51
C VAL A 7 -43.34 -7.84 -1.60
N LEU A 8 -44.32 -6.95 -1.44
CA LEU A 8 -44.68 -5.97 -2.46
C LEU A 8 -43.89 -4.65 -2.43
N LEU A 9 -43.08 -4.39 -1.39
CA LEU A 9 -42.35 -3.11 -1.30
C LEU A 9 -40.95 -3.14 -1.94
N VAL A 10 -40.38 -4.32 -2.17
CA VAL A 10 -38.99 -4.45 -2.66
C VAL A 10 -38.89 -4.32 -4.18
N PHE A 11 -39.98 -4.59 -4.92
CA PHE A 11 -39.95 -4.56 -6.38
C PHE A 11 -40.08 -3.17 -7.01
N LEU A 12 -40.38 -2.12 -6.24
CA LEU A 12 -40.56 -0.76 -6.80
C LEU A 12 -39.30 0.10 -6.81
N ILE A 13 -38.19 -0.34 -6.21
CA ILE A 13 -36.96 0.50 -6.08
C ILE A 13 -35.93 0.18 -7.17
N LEU A 14 -36.13 -0.86 -8.00
CA LEU A 14 -35.10 -1.35 -8.93
C LEU A 14 -35.15 -0.80 -10.37
N SER A 15 -35.94 0.23 -10.68
CA SER A 15 -36.14 0.67 -12.08
C SER A 15 -35.66 2.09 -12.44
N LEU A 16 -34.83 2.74 -11.63
CA LEU A 16 -34.52 4.17 -11.84
C LEU A 16 -33.04 4.58 -11.88
N VAL A 17 -32.14 3.71 -12.34
CA VAL A 17 -30.78 4.15 -12.71
C VAL A 17 -30.41 3.65 -14.10
N LYS A 18 -30.84 4.41 -15.11
CA LYS A 18 -30.15 4.47 -16.39
C LYS A 18 -30.20 5.90 -16.92
N ALA A 19 -29.03 6.32 -17.43
CA ALA A 19 -28.72 7.51 -18.23
C ALA A 19 -28.05 8.66 -17.46
N GLY A 20 -26.77 8.86 -17.77
CA GLY A 20 -25.94 9.96 -17.30
C GLY A 20 -24.56 9.93 -17.95
N SER A 21 -24.54 10.05 -19.28
CA SER A 21 -23.37 10.36 -20.10
C SER A 21 -23.37 11.88 -20.28
N ASP A 22 -22.36 12.59 -19.77
CA ASP A 22 -21.68 13.72 -20.45
C ASP A 22 -20.63 14.37 -19.54
N GLY A 23 -19.49 14.78 -20.13
CA GLY A 23 -18.77 15.98 -19.66
C GLY A 23 -17.55 15.80 -18.77
N GLY A 24 -16.52 15.07 -19.23
CA GLY A 24 -15.16 15.21 -18.69
C GLY A 24 -14.52 16.51 -19.19
N LYS A 25 -14.55 17.56 -18.38
CA LYS A 25 -13.91 18.86 -18.65
C LYS A 25 -12.46 18.79 -18.21
N GLU A 26 -11.55 18.81 -19.18
CA GLU A 26 -10.12 19.04 -18.97
C GLU A 26 -9.91 20.48 -18.48
N VAL A 27 -9.45 20.63 -17.24
CA VAL A 27 -8.78 21.83 -16.75
C VAL A 27 -7.53 21.36 -16.01
N SER A 28 -6.42 21.33 -16.73
CA SER A 28 -5.09 21.25 -16.13
C SER A 28 -4.72 22.65 -15.65
N GLU A 29 -4.86 22.88 -14.34
CA GLU A 29 -4.28 24.04 -13.68
C GLU A 29 -2.88 23.68 -13.18
N SER A 30 -1.88 24.44 -13.63
CA SER A 30 -0.51 24.40 -13.16
C SER A 30 -0.44 24.73 -11.66
N GLY A 31 0.19 23.84 -10.89
CA GLY A 31 0.62 24.09 -9.52
C GLY A 31 2.00 23.51 -9.28
N ASP A 32 2.93 24.40 -8.91
CA ASP A 32 4.29 24.11 -8.47
C ASP A 32 4.38 23.01 -7.38
N GLY A 33 5.22 22.00 -7.66
CA GLY A 33 6.15 21.42 -6.69
C GLY A 33 5.62 20.73 -5.42
N LYS A 34 5.12 19.50 -5.54
CA LYS A 34 5.41 18.36 -4.65
C LYS A 34 4.82 17.08 -5.25
N VAL A 35 5.64 16.22 -5.84
CA VAL A 35 5.18 14.90 -6.29
C VAL A 35 5.14 13.99 -5.07
N GLY A 36 4.15 14.21 -4.20
CA GLY A 36 3.86 13.30 -3.10
C GLY A 36 3.46 11.96 -3.68
N GLY A 37 4.36 10.98 -3.62
CA GLY A 37 4.19 9.62 -4.15
C GLY A 37 3.06 8.87 -3.47
N SER A 38 1.81 9.17 -3.82
CA SER A 38 0.59 8.49 -3.33
C SER A 38 0.00 7.51 -4.34
N GLY A 39 0.55 7.44 -5.55
CA GLY A 39 0.13 6.52 -6.61
C GLY A 39 1.06 5.32 -6.84
N VAL A 40 2.17 5.24 -6.12
CA VAL A 40 3.16 4.16 -6.26
C VAL A 40 2.73 2.96 -5.44
N VAL A 41 2.78 1.77 -6.05
CA VAL A 41 2.64 0.48 -5.37
C VAL A 41 4.02 -0.16 -5.32
N PHE A 42 4.41 -0.63 -4.14
CA PHE A 42 5.64 -1.41 -3.97
C PHE A 42 5.30 -2.89 -3.87
N TYR A 43 6.19 -3.72 -4.38
CA TYR A 43 6.08 -5.17 -4.31
C TYR A 43 7.29 -5.77 -3.61
N ILE A 44 7.05 -6.73 -2.75
CA ILE A 44 8.06 -7.61 -2.17
C ILE A 44 7.76 -9.01 -2.68
N CYS A 45 8.72 -9.61 -3.38
CA CYS A 45 8.53 -10.92 -4.02
C CYS A 45 9.23 -12.06 -3.28
N GLU A 46 10.16 -11.73 -2.39
CA GLU A 46 10.88 -12.71 -1.59
C GLU A 46 11.24 -12.07 -0.25
N ALA A 47 10.85 -12.75 0.83
CA ALA A 47 11.19 -12.38 2.19
C ALA A 47 11.16 -13.61 3.08
N SER A 48 11.91 -13.61 4.18
CA SER A 48 11.88 -14.71 5.15
C SER A 48 10.61 -14.75 6.01
N ASN A 49 9.85 -13.64 6.06
CA ASN A 49 8.48 -13.62 6.56
C ASN A 49 7.54 -13.54 5.36
N GLU A 50 6.67 -14.56 5.19
CA GLU A 50 5.72 -14.65 4.10
C GLU A 50 4.66 -13.54 4.12
N GLU A 51 4.33 -13.01 5.30
CA GLU A 51 3.38 -11.89 5.46
C GLU A 51 3.90 -10.60 4.82
N LEU A 52 5.21 -10.50 4.56
CA LEU A 52 5.81 -9.38 3.83
C LEU A 52 5.69 -9.52 2.32
N VAL A 53 5.38 -10.69 1.79
CA VAL A 53 5.30 -10.91 0.34
C VAL A 53 3.98 -10.36 -0.18
N GLY A 54 4.04 -9.59 -1.27
CA GLY A 54 2.87 -9.02 -1.92
C GLY A 54 2.98 -7.52 -2.20
N ALA A 55 1.82 -6.92 -2.44
CA ALA A 55 1.67 -5.52 -2.83
C ALA A 55 1.45 -4.60 -1.61
N PHE A 56 2.16 -3.48 -1.59
CA PHE A 56 2.09 -2.43 -0.59
C PHE A 56 1.55 -1.18 -1.27
N SER A 57 0.32 -0.80 -0.93
CA SER A 57 -0.34 0.37 -1.48
C SER A 57 -0.29 1.52 -0.49
N HIS A 58 -0.25 2.75 -1.00
CA HIS A 58 -0.22 3.93 -0.16
C HIS A 58 -1.51 4.01 0.67
N THR A 59 -1.36 4.17 1.98
CA THR A 59 -2.48 4.16 2.92
C THR A 59 -2.72 5.54 3.52
N HIS A 60 -1.68 6.15 4.10
CA HIS A 60 -1.78 7.45 4.79
C HIS A 60 -0.40 8.08 4.96
N PHE A 61 -0.37 9.30 5.51
CA PHE A 61 0.87 9.99 5.88
C PHE A 61 1.06 10.00 7.41
N VAL A 62 2.31 9.85 7.86
CA VAL A 62 2.75 10.06 9.25
C VAL A 62 4.00 10.94 9.22
N ASP A 63 4.01 12.04 9.99
CA ASP A 63 5.12 13.00 10.04
C ASP A 63 5.60 13.45 8.63
N ASP A 64 4.65 13.81 7.78
CA ASP A 64 4.85 14.20 6.38
C ASP A 64 5.57 13.12 5.53
N ALA A 65 5.52 11.86 5.95
CA ALA A 65 6.04 10.72 5.22
C ALA A 65 4.91 9.78 4.80
N PRO A 66 4.87 9.33 3.53
CA PRO A 66 3.91 8.32 3.11
C PRO A 66 4.17 6.98 3.80
N VAL A 67 3.08 6.26 4.07
CA VAL A 67 3.06 4.90 4.60
C VAL A 67 2.33 4.01 3.60
N TRP A 68 2.95 2.89 3.27
CA TRP A 68 2.32 1.84 2.48
C TRP A 68 2.06 0.62 3.33
N THR A 69 0.92 -0.04 3.15
CA THR A 69 0.59 -1.29 3.85
C THR A 69 0.07 -2.34 2.88
N ASN A 70 0.19 -3.61 3.26
CA ASN A 70 -0.45 -4.74 2.58
C ASN A 70 -1.67 -5.24 3.37
N GLU A 71 -2.31 -6.30 2.87
CA GLU A 71 -3.51 -6.89 3.49
C GLU A 71 -3.22 -7.56 4.85
N GLU A 72 -1.99 -8.01 5.07
CA GLU A 72 -1.53 -8.66 6.31
C GLU A 72 -1.15 -7.67 7.42
N GLY A 73 -1.30 -6.35 7.19
CA GLY A 73 -0.93 -5.32 8.17
C GLY A 73 0.57 -5.03 8.24
N MET A 74 1.36 -5.58 7.32
CA MET A 74 2.75 -5.17 7.14
C MET A 74 2.82 -3.79 6.51
N GLY A 75 3.87 -3.05 6.83
CA GLY A 75 4.05 -1.68 6.35
C GLY A 75 5.46 -1.33 5.90
N ILE A 76 5.52 -0.27 5.11
CA ILE A 76 6.73 0.46 4.72
C ILE A 76 6.55 1.89 5.23
N TRP A 77 7.40 2.33 6.15
CA TRP A 77 7.26 3.64 6.80
C TRP A 77 8.61 4.33 7.03
N ARG A 78 8.56 5.64 7.25
CA ARG A 78 9.72 6.45 7.56
C ARG A 78 9.71 6.89 9.02
N HIS A 79 10.86 6.80 9.68
CA HIS A 79 11.04 7.34 11.03
C HIS A 79 12.46 7.91 11.20
N PHE A 80 12.55 9.14 11.72
CA PHE A 80 13.80 9.92 11.76
C PHE A 80 14.53 9.99 10.40
N GLY A 81 13.77 10.02 9.30
CA GLY A 81 14.28 10.09 7.94
C GLY A 81 14.84 8.79 7.38
N TYR A 82 14.73 7.65 8.07
CA TYR A 82 15.09 6.33 7.55
C TYR A 82 13.86 5.50 7.24
N TRP A 83 13.95 4.65 6.23
CA TRP A 83 12.89 3.73 5.82
C TRP A 83 13.00 2.39 6.55
N TYR A 84 11.84 1.85 6.91
CA TYR A 84 11.66 0.61 7.65
C TYR A 84 10.58 -0.25 7.00
N ILE A 85 10.69 -1.56 7.20
CA ILE A 85 9.71 -2.56 6.76
C ILE A 85 9.44 -3.51 7.94
N GLY A 86 8.18 -3.87 8.16
CA GLY A 86 7.77 -4.79 9.22
C GLY A 86 6.29 -4.72 9.55
N ASP A 87 5.93 -5.22 10.73
CA ASP A 87 4.54 -5.20 11.22
C ASP A 87 4.14 -3.78 11.62
N TYR A 88 3.09 -3.30 10.98
CA TYR A 88 2.49 -1.98 11.19
C TYR A 88 1.06 -2.08 11.78
N GLY A 89 0.57 -3.30 12.04
CA GLY A 89 -0.74 -3.56 12.63
C GLY A 89 -0.76 -3.37 14.15
N GLU A 90 0.40 -3.46 14.81
CA GLU A 90 0.55 -3.21 16.25
C GLU A 90 1.25 -1.88 16.55
N TRP A 91 0.94 -1.27 17.71
CA TRP A 91 1.60 -0.05 18.19
C TRP A 91 2.39 -0.29 19.48
N PRO A 92 3.72 -0.05 19.49
CA PRO A 92 4.54 0.49 18.40
C PRO A 92 4.83 -0.52 17.27
N PRO A 93 5.05 -0.07 16.01
CA PRO A 93 5.36 -0.96 14.88
C PRO A 93 6.59 -1.83 15.14
N VAL A 94 6.52 -3.10 14.74
CA VAL A 94 7.63 -4.03 14.86
C VAL A 94 8.50 -3.98 13.61
N THR A 95 9.70 -3.45 13.76
CA THR A 95 10.66 -3.38 12.66
C THR A 95 11.33 -4.73 12.37
N PHE A 96 11.21 -5.22 11.15
CA PHE A 96 11.95 -6.38 10.65
C PHE A 96 13.19 -5.95 9.85
N TYR A 97 13.05 -4.92 9.01
CA TYR A 97 14.14 -4.39 8.17
C TYR A 97 14.31 -2.89 8.37
N ARG A 98 15.57 -2.44 8.26
CA ARG A 98 15.94 -1.04 8.17
C ARG A 98 16.79 -0.81 6.93
N CYS A 99 16.50 0.27 6.22
CA CYS A 99 17.35 0.74 5.13
C CYS A 99 18.70 1.23 5.67
N VAL A 100 19.81 0.65 5.19
CA VAL A 100 21.17 1.05 5.60
C VAL A 100 22.15 1.32 4.45
N VAL A 101 21.90 0.85 3.22
CA VAL A 101 22.78 1.09 2.06
C VAL A 101 22.01 1.88 1.00
N GLY A 102 22.53 3.01 0.54
CA GLY A 102 21.82 3.86 -0.44
C GLY A 102 20.60 4.60 0.13
N CYS A 103 20.55 4.72 1.45
CA CYS A 103 19.43 5.29 2.19
C CYS A 103 19.75 6.72 2.60
N GLU A 104 19.53 7.66 1.70
CA GLU A 104 19.61 9.07 2.04
C GLU A 104 18.50 9.43 3.03
N GLN A 105 18.85 10.26 4.02
CA GLN A 105 17.91 10.67 5.03
C GLN A 105 16.85 11.60 4.42
N GLY A 106 15.58 11.34 4.72
CA GLY A 106 14.49 12.22 4.31
C GLY A 106 14.06 12.08 2.85
N ARG A 107 14.45 11.00 2.16
CA ARG A 107 13.85 10.67 0.85
C ARG A 107 12.34 10.59 0.97
N GLU A 108 11.66 11.03 -0.09
CA GLU A 108 10.21 11.03 -0.20
C GLU A 108 9.65 9.61 -0.35
N GLU A 109 10.40 8.74 -1.03
CA GLU A 109 10.06 7.34 -1.26
C GLU A 109 11.16 6.40 -0.71
N PRO A 110 10.80 5.16 -0.34
CA PRO A 110 11.78 4.15 0.02
C PRO A 110 12.66 3.78 -1.18
N PRO A 111 13.98 3.55 -0.99
CA PRO A 111 14.80 3.00 -2.05
C PRO A 111 14.39 1.54 -2.33
N LEU A 112 14.67 1.06 -3.53
CA LEU A 112 14.31 -0.31 -3.92
C LEU A 112 15.22 -1.39 -3.32
N GLU A 113 16.40 -1.00 -2.84
CA GLU A 113 17.41 -1.91 -2.29
C GLU A 113 18.06 -1.33 -1.04
N GLY A 114 18.88 -2.14 -0.37
CA GLY A 114 19.72 -1.69 0.75
C GLY A 114 19.09 -1.85 2.14
N PHE A 115 17.95 -2.52 2.22
CA PHE A 115 17.34 -2.98 3.46
C PHE A 115 18.13 -4.15 4.06
N LYS A 116 18.40 -4.07 5.36
CA LYS A 116 19.00 -5.15 6.13
C LYS A 116 18.11 -5.51 7.31
N ASN A 117 18.15 -6.79 7.68
CA ASN A 117 17.48 -7.32 8.85
C ASN A 117 17.90 -6.59 10.12
N LYS A 118 16.92 -6.33 10.98
CA LYS A 118 17.17 -5.95 12.36
C LYS A 118 17.84 -7.12 13.09
N LYS A 119 18.80 -6.81 13.97
CA LYS A 119 19.47 -7.82 14.79
C LYS A 119 18.43 -8.66 15.56
N GLY A 120 18.47 -9.98 15.36
CA GLY A 120 17.54 -10.94 15.97
C GLY A 120 16.43 -11.43 15.04
N TYR A 121 16.32 -10.90 13.81
CA TYR A 121 15.52 -11.48 12.75
C TYR A 121 16.42 -12.22 11.77
N GLU A 122 16.09 -13.49 11.53
CA GLU A 122 16.75 -14.34 10.54
C GLU A 122 16.21 -14.00 9.15
N GLY A 123 17.09 -13.93 8.16
CA GLY A 123 16.69 -13.70 6.77
C GLY A 123 17.76 -13.06 5.89
N GLY A 124 17.50 -13.06 4.58
CA GLY A 124 18.30 -12.37 3.57
C GLY A 124 17.95 -10.89 3.45
N PRO A 125 18.69 -10.10 2.66
CA PRO A 125 18.27 -8.74 2.31
C PRO A 125 16.95 -8.77 1.54
N ILE A 126 16.10 -7.78 1.77
CA ILE A 126 14.83 -7.62 1.04
C ILE A 126 14.97 -6.55 -0.02
N LYS A 127 14.19 -6.69 -1.10
CA LYS A 127 14.12 -5.73 -2.20
C LYS A 127 12.67 -5.31 -2.43
N LEU A 128 12.47 -4.01 -2.62
CA LEU A 128 11.21 -3.48 -3.15
C LEU A 128 11.30 -3.44 -4.66
N GLN A 129 10.16 -3.64 -5.31
CA GLN A 129 10.01 -3.55 -6.75
C GLN A 129 8.79 -2.68 -7.08
N LEU A 130 8.77 -2.09 -8.27
CA LEU A 130 7.64 -1.32 -8.77
C LEU A 130 6.74 -2.14 -9.70
N GLU A 131 7.26 -3.28 -10.15
CA GLU A 131 6.51 -4.23 -10.97
C GLU A 131 5.98 -5.36 -10.07
N PRO A 132 4.78 -5.89 -10.36
CA PRO A 132 4.26 -7.05 -9.66
C PRO A 132 5.24 -8.21 -9.69
N CYS A 133 5.23 -9.01 -8.62
CA CYS A 133 5.90 -10.30 -8.63
C CYS A 133 5.36 -11.11 -9.80
N GLY A 134 6.26 -11.55 -10.69
CA GLY A 134 5.86 -12.27 -11.89
C GLY A 134 4.93 -13.42 -11.51
N GLU A 135 3.89 -13.64 -12.31
CA GLU A 135 3.01 -14.79 -12.13
C GLU A 135 3.89 -16.04 -12.09
N GLU A 136 3.72 -16.85 -11.05
CA GLU A 136 4.27 -18.18 -11.02
C GLU A 136 3.97 -18.82 -12.37
N LYS A 137 5.02 -19.26 -13.07
CA LYS A 137 4.83 -20.06 -14.28
C LYS A 137 3.98 -21.26 -13.88
N GLU A 138 2.69 -21.23 -14.24
CA GLU A 138 1.86 -22.42 -14.28
C GLU A 138 2.62 -23.46 -15.11
N LEU A 139 3.08 -24.52 -14.44
CA LEU A 139 3.80 -25.66 -15.03
C LEU A 139 2.87 -26.87 -15.08
#